data_AF-A0A1V4TMR0-F1
#
_entry.id   AF-A0A1V4TMR0-F1
#
_cell.length_a   1.000
_cell.length_b   1.000
_cell.length_c   1.000
_cell.angle_alpha   90.00
_cell.angle_beta   90.00
_cell.angle_gamma   90.00
#
_symmetry.space_group_name_H-M   'P 1'
#
loop_
_entity.id
_entity.type
_entity.pdbx_description
1 polymer ?
#
loop_
_entity_poly.entity_id
_entity_poly.type
_entity_poly.pdbx_seq_one_letter_code
_entity_poly.pdbx_strand_id
1 'polypeptide(L)'
;MSFSNRGVSNSALKRVYNVWRMAALFLNFGGLLLFLLALDMTDITKPLMVLSVALLWSAVVVSRKYVKMEQGKTFEPVAKYSYYISLFLALVISVLAVITIVRW
;
A
#
# COMPACT_ATOMS: atom_id res chain seq x y z
N MET A 1 14.95 9.58 42.40
CA MET A 1 14.29 8.46 41.69
C MET A 1 14.26 8.77 40.20
N SER A 2 14.91 7.90 39.43
CA SER A 2 14.96 7.90 37.96
C SER A 2 13.59 7.52 37.38
N PHE A 3 13.12 8.26 36.37
CA PHE A 3 12.27 7.69 35.32
C PHE A 3 12.67 8.28 33.96
N SER A 4 13.82 7.80 33.49
CA SER A 4 14.14 7.67 32.08
C SER A 4 13.05 6.82 31.39
N ASN A 5 11.98 7.47 30.91
CA ASN A 5 10.91 6.76 30.16
C ASN A 5 10.49 7.45 28.84
N ARG A 6 11.22 8.49 28.40
CA ARG A 6 10.95 9.18 27.12
C ARG A 6 11.59 8.51 25.90
N GLY A 7 12.51 7.54 26.10
CA GLY A 7 13.25 6.88 25.02
C GLY A 7 12.56 5.65 24.41
N VAL A 8 11.66 4.98 25.14
CA VAL A 8 11.04 3.71 24.71
C VAL A 8 9.84 3.94 23.77
N SER A 9 9.16 5.09 23.91
CA SER A 9 7.99 5.44 23.10
C SER A 9 8.34 5.69 21.61
N ASN A 10 9.45 6.38 21.34
CA ASN A 10 9.83 6.74 19.96
C ASN A 10 10.30 5.55 19.13
N SER A 11 10.99 4.58 19.71
CA SER A 11 11.53 3.42 18.96
C SER A 11 10.44 2.43 18.57
N ALA A 12 9.46 2.19 19.44
CA ALA A 12 8.30 1.36 19.16
C ALA A 12 7.37 2.01 18.11
N LEU A 13 7.08 3.31 18.24
CA LEU A 13 6.32 4.05 17.22
C LEU A 13 7.03 4.04 15.87
N LYS A 14 8.36 4.28 15.85
CA LYS A 14 9.17 4.24 14.63
C LYS A 14 9.23 2.84 14.02
N ARG A 15 9.19 1.77 14.83
CA ARG A 15 9.15 0.39 14.35
C ARG A 15 7.78 0.03 13.76
N VAL A 16 6.68 0.41 14.41
CA VAL A 16 5.31 0.23 13.88
C VAL A 16 5.09 1.04 12.60
N TYR A 17 5.56 2.29 12.58
CA TYR A 17 5.66 3.15 11.40
C TYR A 17 6.34 2.43 10.24
N ASN A 18 7.46 1.75 10.50
CA ASN A 18 8.21 1.07 9.46
C ASN A 18 7.48 -0.18 8.95
N VAL A 19 6.87 -0.98 9.82
CA VAL A 19 6.24 -2.25 9.41
C VAL A 19 5.01 -2.02 8.53
N TRP A 20 4.07 -1.17 8.96
CA TRP A 20 2.84 -0.95 8.18
C TRP A 20 3.10 -0.22 6.87
N ARG A 21 4.02 0.75 6.88
CA ARG A 21 4.44 1.46 5.68
C ARG A 21 5.15 0.51 4.70
N MET A 22 6.07 -0.33 5.18
CA MET A 22 6.76 -1.30 4.34
C MET A 22 5.79 -2.35 3.79
N ALA A 23 4.81 -2.80 4.57
CA ALA A 23 3.78 -3.71 4.09
C ALA A 23 2.93 -3.08 2.96
N ALA A 24 2.48 -1.84 3.14
CA ALA A 24 1.75 -1.11 2.09
C ALA A 24 2.61 -0.90 0.84
N LEU A 25 3.88 -0.51 1.00
CA LEU A 25 4.81 -0.36 -0.11
C LEU A 25 5.02 -1.69 -0.85
N PHE A 26 5.25 -2.78 -0.13
CA PHE A 26 5.43 -4.11 -0.72
C PHE A 26 4.21 -4.53 -1.54
N LEU A 27 3.00 -4.31 -1.02
CA LEU A 27 1.76 -4.60 -1.76
C LEU A 27 1.59 -3.70 -2.99
N ASN A 28 1.92 -2.41 -2.88
CA ASN A 28 1.90 -1.49 -4.03
C ASN A 28 2.89 -1.94 -5.12
N PHE A 29 4.13 -2.24 -4.76
CA PHE A 29 5.16 -2.71 -5.68
C PHE A 29 4.80 -4.07 -6.30
N GLY A 30 4.34 -5.02 -5.49
CA GLY A 30 3.90 -6.34 -5.95
C GLY A 30 2.73 -6.24 -6.92
N GLY A 31 1.72 -5.42 -6.59
CA GLY A 31 0.59 -5.14 -7.49
C GLY A 31 1.05 -4.51 -8.80
N LEU A 32 1.95 -3.52 -8.76
CA LEU A 32 2.49 -2.89 -9.97
C LEU A 32 3.29 -3.86 -10.84
N LEU A 33 4.12 -4.69 -10.22
CA LEU A 33 4.95 -5.66 -10.92
C LEU A 33 4.10 -6.73 -11.60
N LEU A 34 3.05 -7.22 -10.94
CA LEU A 34 2.08 -8.13 -11.56
C LEU A 34 1.33 -7.47 -12.71
N PHE A 35 0.99 -6.18 -12.60
CA PHE A 35 0.35 -5.46 -13.71
C PHE A 35 1.26 -5.42 -14.94
N LEU A 36 2.52 -5.04 -14.74
CA LEU A 36 3.51 -4.97 -15.83
C LEU A 36 3.77 -6.35 -16.43
N LEU A 37 3.86 -7.40 -15.61
CA LEU A 37 4.01 -8.78 -16.07
C LEU A 37 2.78 -9.24 -16.88
N ALA A 38 1.58 -8.83 -16.47
CA ALA A 38 0.35 -9.15 -17.18
C ALA A 38 0.30 -8.56 -18.60
N LEU A 39 0.94 -7.42 -18.83
CA LEU A 39 1.00 -6.81 -20.16
C LEU A 39 1.86 -7.61 -21.15
N ASP A 40 2.82 -8.38 -20.66
CA ASP A 40 3.74 -9.19 -21.48
C ASP A 40 3.22 -10.63 -21.67
N MET A 41 2.53 -11.19 -20.66
CA MET A 41 2.08 -12.58 -20.64
C MET A 41 0.65 -12.77 -21.17
N THR A 42 0.49 -12.90 -22.49
CA THR A 42 -0.81 -12.99 -23.17
C THR A 42 -1.73 -14.08 -22.61
N ASP A 43 -1.23 -15.26 -22.28
CA ASP A 43 -2.04 -16.42 -21.88
C ASP A 43 -2.69 -16.26 -20.50
N ILE A 44 -2.06 -15.49 -19.61
CA ILE A 44 -2.48 -15.32 -18.21
C ILE A 44 -2.72 -13.85 -17.84
N THR A 45 -2.88 -12.98 -18.86
CA THR A 45 -3.14 -11.54 -18.70
C THR A 45 -4.27 -11.26 -17.72
N LYS A 46 -5.46 -11.85 -17.96
CA LYS A 46 -6.68 -11.60 -17.17
C LYS A 46 -6.51 -11.95 -15.69
N PRO A 47 -6.07 -13.17 -15.32
CA PRO A 47 -5.87 -13.51 -13.90
C PRO A 47 -4.77 -12.68 -13.24
N LEU A 48 -3.66 -12.36 -13.93
CA LEU A 48 -2.60 -11.51 -13.39
C LEU A 48 -3.08 -10.07 -13.13
N MET A 49 -3.90 -9.51 -14.02
CA MET A 49 -4.48 -8.17 -13.84
C MET A 49 -5.43 -8.12 -12.64
N VAL A 50 -6.29 -9.13 -12.48
CA VAL A 50 -7.18 -9.22 -11.32
C VAL A 50 -6.37 -9.34 -10.03
N LEU A 51 -5.33 -10.17 -10.01
CA LEU A 51 -4.45 -10.34 -8.86
C LEU A 51 -3.68 -9.05 -8.51
N SER A 52 -3.18 -8.35 -9.53
CA SER A 52 -2.55 -7.04 -9.40
C SER A 52 -3.48 -6.04 -8.71
N VAL A 53 -4.70 -5.88 -9.24
CA VAL A 53 -5.71 -4.97 -8.69
C VAL A 53 -6.04 -5.35 -7.25
N ALA A 54 -6.21 -6.64 -6.95
CA ALA A 54 -6.47 -7.12 -5.59
C ALA A 54 -5.34 -6.76 -4.60
N LEU A 55 -4.07 -6.88 -5.01
CA LEU A 55 -2.93 -6.48 -4.19
C LEU A 55 -2.88 -4.96 -3.96
N LEU A 56 -3.15 -4.16 -4.98
CA LEU A 56 -3.18 -2.69 -4.85
C LEU A 56 -4.28 -2.23 -3.90
N TRP A 57 -5.49 -2.80 -4.00
CA TRP A 57 -6.57 -2.49 -3.06
C TRP A 57 -6.26 -2.99 -1.63
N SER A 58 -5.55 -4.11 -1.51
CA SER A 58 -5.04 -4.56 -0.21
C SER A 58 -4.05 -3.54 0.38
N ALA A 59 -3.18 -2.93 -0.43
CA ALA A 59 -2.28 -1.86 -0.01
C ALA A 59 -3.04 -0.63 0.52
N VAL A 60 -4.17 -0.28 -0.11
CA VAL A 60 -5.07 0.80 0.35
C VAL A 60 -5.65 0.48 1.73
N VAL A 61 -6.14 -0.75 1.94
CA VAL A 61 -6.70 -1.18 3.23
C VAL A 61 -5.64 -1.14 4.32
N VAL A 62 -4.43 -1.64 4.04
CA VAL A 62 -3.29 -1.59 4.96
C VAL A 62 -2.91 -0.15 5.29
N SER A 63 -2.83 0.73 4.28
CA SER A 63 -2.53 2.15 4.49
C SER A 63 -3.62 2.86 5.29
N ARG A 64 -4.90 2.53 5.09
CA ARG A 64 -6.00 3.08 5.88
C ARG A 64 -5.93 2.64 7.34
N LYS A 65 -5.60 1.37 7.59
CA LYS A 65 -5.36 0.86 8.94
C LYS A 65 -4.21 1.61 9.61
N TYR A 66 -3.15 1.87 8.86
CA TYR A 66 -2.01 2.65 9.34
C TYR A 66 -2.40 4.09 9.71
N VAL A 67 -3.19 4.79 8.88
CA VAL A 67 -3.73 6.12 9.21
C VAL A 67 -4.50 6.11 10.53
N LYS A 68 -5.38 5.13 10.74
CA LYS A 68 -6.15 5.02 11.99
C LYS A 68 -5.26 4.80 13.22
N MET A 69 -4.15 4.08 13.07
CA MET A 69 -3.19 3.86 14.17
C MET A 69 -2.36 5.10 14.51
N GLU A 70 -2.15 5.99 13.54
CA GLU A 70 -1.36 7.22 13.70
C GLU A 70 -2.20 8.47 13.96
N GLN A 71 -3.52 8.34 14.09
CA GLN A 71 -4.42 9.47 14.34
C GLN A 71 -4.09 10.15 15.69
N GLY A 72 -3.87 11.47 15.67
CA GLY A 72 -3.45 12.25 16.83
C GLY A 72 -1.96 12.11 17.18
N LYS A 73 -1.14 11.48 16.33
CA LYS A 73 0.30 11.29 16.53
C LYS A 73 1.12 12.08 15.51
N THR A 74 2.41 12.26 15.79
CA THR A 74 3.35 13.06 14.97
C THR A 74 3.45 12.59 13.52
N PHE A 75 3.19 11.30 13.23
CA PHE A 75 3.29 10.73 11.87
C PHE A 75 1.97 10.67 11.11
N GLU A 76 0.87 11.21 11.65
CA GLU A 76 -0.44 11.26 10.97
C GLU A 76 -0.39 11.81 9.54
N PRO A 77 0.31 12.94 9.25
CA PRO A 77 0.33 13.50 7.90
C PRO A 77 0.97 12.52 6.91
N VAL A 78 2.07 11.87 7.31
CA VAL A 78 2.78 10.91 6.47
C VAL A 78 1.93 9.66 6.21
N ALA A 79 1.20 9.19 7.22
CA ALA A 79 0.27 8.08 7.05
C ALA A 79 -0.84 8.43 6.04
N LYS A 80 -1.40 9.65 6.13
CA LYS A 80 -2.40 10.15 5.17
C LYS A 80 -1.85 10.22 3.75
N TYR A 81 -0.66 10.78 3.55
CA TYR A 81 -0.02 10.81 2.24
C TYR A 81 0.20 9.41 1.66
N SER A 82 0.70 8.46 2.47
CA SER A 82 0.87 7.06 2.04
C SER A 82 -0.46 6.42 1.62
N TYR A 83 -1.54 6.72 2.33
CA TYR A 83 -2.88 6.27 1.97
C TYR A 83 -3.36 6.87 0.65
N TYR A 84 -3.26 8.18 0.45
CA TYR A 84 -3.69 8.83 -0.79
C TYR A 84 -2.89 8.36 -2.01
N ILE A 85 -1.57 8.16 -1.86
CA ILE A 85 -0.72 7.62 -2.92
C ILE A 85 -1.17 6.21 -3.30
N SER A 86 -1.38 5.33 -2.30
CA SER A 86 -1.84 3.96 -2.55
C SER A 86 -3.22 3.94 -3.20
N LEU A 87 -4.14 4.81 -2.77
CA LEU A 87 -5.48 4.93 -3.32
C LEU A 87 -5.45 5.39 -4.77
N PHE A 88 -4.69 6.45 -5.06
CA PHE A 88 -4.52 6.95 -6.41
C PHE A 88 -3.93 5.87 -7.33
N LEU A 89 -2.90 5.16 -6.87
CA LEU A 89 -2.28 4.08 -7.62
C LEU A 89 -3.26 2.95 -7.91
N ALA A 90 -4.00 2.49 -6.90
CA ALA A 90 -5.01 1.44 -7.06
C ALA A 90 -6.10 1.85 -8.06
N LEU A 91 -6.58 3.09 -8.01
CA LEU A 91 -7.59 3.60 -8.94
C LEU A 91 -7.07 3.62 -10.39
N VAL A 92 -5.90 4.23 -10.62
CA VAL A 92 -5.32 4.35 -11.96
C VAL A 92 -5.07 2.96 -12.57
N ILE A 93 -4.45 2.06 -11.81
CA ILE A 93 -4.17 0.70 -12.31
C ILE A 93 -5.46 -0.11 -12.49
N SER A 94 -6.48 0.08 -11.64
CA SER A 94 -7.78 -0.58 -11.84
C SER A 94 -8.41 -0.18 -13.17
N VAL A 95 -8.40 1.12 -13.49
CA VAL A 95 -8.93 1.62 -14.77
C VAL A 95 -8.12 1.05 -15.94
N LEU A 96 -6.79 1.08 -15.87
CA LEU A 96 -5.93 0.51 -16.92
C LEU A 96 -6.12 -1.01 -17.08
N ALA A 97 -6.30 -1.75 -15.99
CA ALA A 97 -6.58 -3.18 -16.01
C ALA A 97 -7.91 -3.47 -16.70
N VAL A 98 -8.97 -2.72 -16.38
CA VAL A 98 -10.27 -2.87 -17.04
C VAL A 98 -10.16 -2.58 -18.54
N ILE A 99 -9.52 -1.47 -18.93
CA ILE A 99 -9.31 -1.13 -20.34
C ILE A 99 -8.57 -2.26 -21.06
N THR A 100 -7.53 -2.80 -20.43
CA THR A 100 -6.73 -3.87 -21.05
C THR A 100 -7.52 -5.17 -21.16
N ILE A 101 -8.27 -5.56 -20.13
CA ILE A 101 -9.12 -6.76 -20.15
C ILE A 101 -10.24 -6.66 -21.19
N VAL A 102 -10.83 -5.47 -21.38
CA VAL A 102 -11.91 -5.26 -22.37
C VAL A 102 -11.36 -5.23 -23.80
N ARG A 103 -10.14 -4.74 -23.98
CA ARG A 103 -9.49 -4.67 -25.30
C ARG A 103 -9.01 -6.05 -25.81
N TRP A 104 -8.81 -7.02 -24.92
CA TRP A 104 -8.30 -8.37 -25.22
C TRP A 104 -9.35 -9.47 -25.00
#